data_AF-A0A4Y2JLV0-F1
#
_entry.id   AF-A0A4Y2JLV0-F1
#
_cell.length_a   1.000
_cell.length_b   1.000
_cell.length_c   1.000
_cell.angle_alpha   90.00
_cell.angle_beta   90.00
_cell.angle_gamma   90.00
#
_symmetry.space_group_name_H-M   'P 1'
#
loop_
_entity.id
_entity.type
_entity.pdbx_description
1 polymer ?
#
loop_
_entity_poly.entity_id
_entity_poly.type
_entity_poly.pdbx_seq_one_letter_code
_entity_poly.pdbx_strand_id
1 'polypeptide(L)'
;MYGSGIWYKDTTLINRKVLSLQRNALRNITKTYKTVSTSVIQVLAGIPPLDLTLKFHKEKFKLMKLKNDILINDKLLTANSVNVNSPRDPPWQGRRISWNIEHSNVNMINESNYNFYTHGSKIEGETGCEIVLFRGGEEIKSLSIRLKDDSSVFMAEAYAIKCALMQLRD
;
A
#
# COMPACT_ATOMS: atom_id res chain seq x y z
N MET A 1 18.48 -2.78 -4.61
CA MET A 1 19.41 -3.90 -4.32
C MET A 1 20.69 -3.77 -5.14
N TYR A 2 21.86 -4.00 -4.53
CA TYR A 2 23.14 -4.02 -5.26
C TYR A 2 23.19 -5.17 -6.27
N GLY A 3 23.89 -4.99 -7.39
CA GLY A 3 24.04 -6.00 -8.45
C GLY A 3 22.80 -6.28 -9.31
N SER A 4 21.61 -5.77 -8.94
CA SER A 4 20.36 -6.01 -9.66
C SER A 4 20.41 -5.62 -11.14
N GLY A 5 21.14 -4.56 -11.50
CA GLY A 5 21.36 -4.18 -12.91
C GLY A 5 22.04 -5.25 -13.77
N ILE A 6 22.72 -6.22 -13.16
CA ILE A 6 23.48 -7.29 -13.83
C ILE A 6 22.68 -8.60 -13.86
N TRP A 7 22.19 -9.07 -12.71
CA TRP A 7 21.59 -10.41 -12.60
C TRP A 7 20.07 -10.43 -12.86
N TYR A 8 19.37 -9.30 -12.71
CA TYR A 8 17.91 -9.27 -12.80
C TYR A 8 17.43 -9.24 -14.26
N LYS A 9 16.73 -10.30 -14.68
CA LYS A 9 16.25 -10.46 -16.07
C LYS A 9 14.77 -10.16 -16.29
N ASP A 10 14.05 -9.68 -15.27
CA ASP A 10 12.60 -9.41 -15.32
C ASP A 10 11.77 -10.55 -15.95
N THR A 11 12.12 -11.79 -15.61
CA THR A 11 11.35 -12.96 -16.05
C THR A 11 10.29 -13.31 -15.01
N THR A 12 9.18 -13.90 -15.46
CA THR A 12 8.09 -14.35 -14.58
C THR A 12 8.58 -15.27 -13.47
N LEU A 13 9.53 -16.16 -13.79
CA LEU A 13 10.17 -17.07 -12.82
C LEU A 13 10.95 -16.32 -11.74
N ILE A 14 11.78 -15.34 -12.12
CA ILE A 14 12.57 -14.55 -11.16
C ILE A 14 11.63 -13.72 -10.28
N ASN A 15 10.64 -13.05 -10.88
CA ASN A 15 9.69 -12.21 -10.13
C ASN A 15 8.90 -13.03 -9.10
N ARG A 16 8.44 -14.23 -9.47
CA ARG A 16 7.78 -15.15 -8.53
C ARG A 16 8.69 -15.55 -7.36
N LYS A 17 9.95 -15.90 -7.64
CA LYS A 17 10.91 -16.26 -6.58
C LYS A 17 11.21 -15.10 -5.65
N VAL A 18 11.43 -13.91 -6.20
CA VAL A 18 11.69 -12.67 -5.45
C VAL A 18 10.51 -12.34 -4.54
N LEU A 19 9.27 -12.36 -5.06
CA LEU A 19 8.07 -12.10 -4.28
C LEU A 19 7.82 -13.18 -3.21
N SER A 20 8.12 -14.44 -3.49
CA SER A 20 8.02 -15.53 -2.51
C SER A 20 9.01 -15.34 -1.35
N LEU A 21 10.25 -14.94 -1.64
CA LEU A 21 11.26 -14.63 -0.62
C LEU A 21 10.83 -13.43 0.22
N GLN A 22 10.35 -12.36 -0.43
CA GLN A 22 9.84 -11.18 0.25
C GLN A 22 8.67 -11.54 1.18
N ARG A 23 7.70 -12.33 0.71
CA ARG A 23 6.53 -12.75 1.50
C ARG A 23 6.94 -13.44 2.81
N ASN A 24 7.97 -14.28 2.80
CA ASN A 24 8.45 -14.95 4.01
C ASN A 24 8.99 -13.95 5.04
N ALA A 25 9.81 -12.99 4.60
CA ALA A 25 10.32 -11.93 5.48
C ALA A 25 9.18 -11.05 6.01
N LEU A 26 8.24 -10.66 5.14
CA LEU A 26 7.11 -9.81 5.52
C LEU A 26 6.17 -10.48 6.52
N ARG A 27 5.91 -11.79 6.39
CA ARG A 27 5.11 -12.56 7.36
C ARG A 27 5.70 -12.51 8.77
N ASN A 28 7.03 -12.51 8.88
CA ASN A 28 7.70 -12.41 10.18
C ASN A 28 7.57 -11.00 10.78
N ILE A 29 7.53 -9.96 9.94
CA ILE A 29 7.32 -8.57 10.36
C ILE A 29 5.87 -8.35 10.82
N THR A 30 4.90 -8.81 10.03
CA THR A 30 3.48 -8.54 10.28
C THR A 30 2.81 -9.48 11.27
N LYS A 31 3.49 -10.58 11.67
CA LYS A 31 3.10 -11.61 12.67
C LYS A 31 1.68 -12.19 12.55
N THR A 32 0.66 -11.39 12.86
CA THR A 32 -0.77 -11.77 12.94
C THR A 32 -1.39 -12.00 11.57
N TYR A 33 -0.92 -11.30 10.54
CA TYR A 33 -1.47 -11.35 9.17
C TYR A 33 -0.84 -12.46 8.31
N LYS A 34 -0.95 -13.73 8.72
CA LYS A 34 -0.30 -14.87 8.02
C LYS A 34 -1.03 -15.33 6.75
N THR A 35 -2.36 -15.19 6.72
CA THR A 35 -3.24 -15.75 5.68
C THR A 35 -3.57 -14.77 4.55
N VAL A 36 -3.29 -13.48 4.70
CA VAL A 36 -3.60 -12.45 3.70
C VAL A 36 -2.69 -12.56 2.45
N SER A 37 -3.15 -11.97 1.34
CA SER A 37 -2.41 -11.92 0.08
C SER A 37 -1.11 -11.12 0.21
N THR A 38 -0.14 -11.36 -0.68
CA THR A 38 1.19 -10.70 -0.59
C THR A 38 1.09 -9.19 -0.77
N SER A 39 0.18 -8.74 -1.64
CA SER A 39 -0.09 -7.31 -1.85
C SER A 39 -0.59 -6.63 -0.57
N VAL A 40 -1.47 -7.29 0.19
CA VAL A 40 -1.96 -6.76 1.47
C VAL A 40 -0.83 -6.69 2.50
N ILE A 41 0.01 -7.73 2.63
CA ILE A 41 1.14 -7.71 3.57
C ILE A 41 2.14 -6.58 3.21
N GLN A 42 2.41 -6.37 1.93
CA GLN A 42 3.27 -5.28 1.46
C GLN A 42 2.74 -3.90 1.88
N VAL A 43 1.43 -3.68 1.74
CA VAL A 43 0.77 -2.45 2.18
C VAL A 43 0.84 -2.30 3.70
N LEU A 44 0.48 -3.34 4.47
CA LEU A 44 0.49 -3.32 5.93
C LEU A 44 1.89 -3.06 6.50
N ALA A 45 2.92 -3.68 5.91
CA ALA A 45 4.31 -3.48 6.30
C ALA A 45 4.90 -2.15 5.79
N GLY A 46 4.22 -1.47 4.86
CA GLY A 46 4.75 -0.28 4.18
C GLY A 46 5.97 -0.57 3.32
N ILE A 47 6.10 -1.80 2.80
CA ILE A 47 7.26 -2.24 2.01
C ILE A 47 6.82 -2.49 0.57
N PRO A 48 7.38 -1.78 -0.43
CA PRO A 48 6.98 -1.95 -1.82
C PRO A 48 7.35 -3.34 -2.36
N PRO A 49 6.69 -3.82 -3.42
CA PRO A 49 7.05 -5.08 -4.08
C PRO A 49 8.52 -5.09 -4.53
N LEU A 50 9.22 -6.18 -4.18
CA LEU A 50 10.66 -6.27 -4.40
C LEU A 50 11.02 -6.42 -5.88
N ASP A 51 10.16 -7.06 -6.67
CA ASP A 51 10.27 -7.13 -8.12
C ASP A 51 10.18 -5.74 -8.77
N LEU A 52 9.23 -4.89 -8.38
CA LEU A 52 9.15 -3.50 -8.83
C LEU A 52 10.40 -2.70 -8.43
N THR A 53 10.88 -2.90 -7.20
CA THR A 53 12.12 -2.26 -6.72
C THR A 53 13.33 -2.71 -7.55
N LEU A 54 13.41 -3.99 -7.94
CA LEU A 54 14.46 -4.51 -8.80
C LEU A 54 14.40 -3.93 -10.21
N LYS A 55 13.20 -3.84 -10.82
CA LYS A 55 13.01 -3.17 -12.11
C LYS A 55 13.49 -1.73 -12.07
N PHE A 56 13.08 -0.97 -11.05
CA PHE A 56 13.54 0.40 -10.85
C PHE A 56 15.06 0.50 -10.78
N HIS A 57 15.71 -0.35 -9.97
CA HIS A 57 17.17 -0.34 -9.84
C HIS A 57 17.89 -0.72 -11.15
N LYS A 58 17.33 -1.65 -11.93
CA LYS A 58 17.87 -2.05 -13.23
C LYS A 58 17.81 -0.91 -14.25
N GLU A 59 16.65 -0.27 -14.39
CA GLU A 59 16.50 0.85 -15.32
C GLU A 59 17.33 2.06 -14.88
N LYS A 60 17.38 2.35 -13.57
CA LYS A 60 18.29 3.36 -13.00
C LYS A 60 19.75 3.05 -13.33
N PHE A 61 20.17 1.79 -13.27
CA PHE A 61 21.54 1.38 -13.61
C PHE A 61 21.85 1.62 -15.09
N LYS A 62 20.95 1.25 -16.00
CA LYS A 62 21.10 1.53 -17.44
C LYS A 62 21.27 3.02 -17.71
N LEU A 63 20.41 3.84 -17.11
CA LEU A 63 20.40 5.28 -17.33
C LEU A 63 21.64 5.98 -16.73
N MET A 64 21.96 5.67 -15.47
CA MET A 64 23.01 6.39 -14.74
C MET A 64 24.42 5.86 -14.97
N LYS A 65 24.58 4.54 -15.12
CA LYS A 65 25.89 3.87 -15.22
C LYS A 65 26.24 3.50 -16.65
N LEU A 66 25.31 2.91 -17.40
CA LEU A 66 25.55 2.57 -18.81
C LEU A 66 25.35 3.76 -19.75
N LYS A 67 24.74 4.85 -19.27
CA LYS A 67 24.43 6.05 -20.06
C LYS A 67 23.56 5.76 -21.28
N ASN A 68 22.66 4.79 -21.14
CA ASN A 68 21.69 4.45 -22.16
C ASN A 68 20.39 5.21 -21.92
N ASP A 69 19.79 5.69 -23.00
CA ASP A 69 18.43 6.22 -22.97
C ASP A 69 17.44 5.08 -22.68
N ILE A 70 16.41 5.38 -21.89
CA ILE A 70 15.39 4.41 -21.51
C ILE A 70 14.00 4.95 -21.85
N LEU A 71 13.10 4.05 -22.22
CA LEU A 71 11.69 4.36 -22.45
C LEU A 71 10.88 3.86 -21.25
N ILE A 72 10.21 4.76 -20.54
CA ILE A 72 9.31 4.41 -19.43
C ILE A 72 7.93 4.98 -19.75
N ASN A 73 6.91 4.11 -19.84
CA ASN A 73 5.52 4.51 -20.13
C ASN A 73 5.43 5.51 -21.30
N ASP A 74 6.06 5.17 -22.42
CA ASP A 74 6.14 5.98 -23.66
C ASP A 74 6.85 7.33 -23.53
N LYS A 75 7.51 7.58 -22.40
CA LYS A 75 8.35 8.75 -22.19
C LYS A 75 9.83 8.38 -22.32
N LEU A 76 10.51 8.97 -23.30
CA LEU A 76 11.95 8.82 -23.46
C LEU A 76 12.68 9.63 -22.39
N LEU A 77 13.58 8.97 -21.66
CA LEU A 77 14.49 9.58 -20.70
C LEU A 77 15.91 9.49 -21.24
N THR A 78 16.48 10.65 -21.55
CA THR A 78 17.85 10.75 -22.06
C THR A 78 18.86 10.68 -20.91
N ALA A 79 19.89 9.84 -21.05
CA ALA A 79 20.88 9.62 -20.00
C ALA A 79 21.66 10.89 -19.61
N ASN A 80 21.84 11.80 -20.56
CA ASN A 80 22.59 13.04 -20.37
C ASN A 80 21.76 14.14 -19.70
N SER A 81 20.43 14.09 -19.75
CA SER A 81 19.56 15.07 -19.09
C SER A 81 19.27 14.72 -17.63
N VAL A 82 19.63 13.51 -17.18
CA VAL A 82 19.29 13.00 -15.86
C VAL A 82 20.46 13.18 -14.90
N ASN A 83 20.46 14.32 -14.22
CA ASN A 83 21.37 14.62 -13.11
C ASN A 83 20.71 14.24 -11.78
N VAL A 84 20.82 12.96 -11.41
CA VAL A 84 20.33 12.51 -10.10
C VAL A 84 21.41 12.83 -9.07
N ASN A 85 21.18 13.88 -8.28
CA ASN A 85 21.95 14.11 -7.06
C ASN A 85 21.95 12.82 -6.23
N SER A 86 23.11 12.47 -5.63
CA SER A 86 23.18 11.32 -4.72
C SER A 86 21.99 11.37 -3.74
N PRO A 87 21.31 10.24 -3.44
CA PRO A 87 20.28 10.24 -2.41
C PRO A 87 20.90 10.81 -1.14
N ARG A 88 20.47 12.02 -0.74
CA ARG A 88 20.95 12.62 0.51
C ARG A 88 20.36 11.89 1.70
N ASP A 89 19.17 11.34 1.50
CA ASP A 89 18.48 10.57 2.52
C ASP A 89 18.95 9.11 2.47
N PRO A 90 19.53 8.60 3.56
CA PRO A 90 19.87 7.20 3.65
C PRO A 90 18.61 6.31 3.61
N PRO A 91 18.74 5.04 3.19
CA PRO A 91 17.61 4.14 2.96
C PRO A 91 16.74 3.88 4.20
N TRP A 92 17.24 4.12 5.42
CA TRP A 92 16.46 4.01 6.67
C TRP A 92 15.57 5.22 6.94
N GLN A 93 15.70 6.31 6.19
CA GLN A 93 14.89 7.52 6.28
C GLN A 93 13.65 7.46 5.36
N GLY A 94 13.40 6.31 4.73
CA GLY A 94 12.17 6.05 3.97
C GLY A 94 10.93 6.29 4.84
N ARG A 95 9.89 6.90 4.26
CA ARG A 95 8.63 7.18 4.96
C ARG A 95 8.06 5.89 5.53
N ARG A 96 8.10 5.75 6.86
CA ARG A 96 7.40 4.68 7.59
C ARG A 96 6.00 5.17 7.93
N ILE A 97 5.01 4.31 7.74
CA ILE A 97 3.68 4.54 8.31
C ILE A 97 3.83 4.22 9.80
N SER A 98 3.76 5.26 10.64
CA SER A 98 3.72 5.09 12.10
C SER A 98 2.31 4.64 12.48
N TRP A 99 2.13 3.35 12.69
CA TRP A 99 0.90 2.81 13.26
C TRP A 99 0.89 3.09 14.76
N ASN A 100 0.15 4.10 15.22
CA ASN A 100 -0.21 4.21 16.63
C ASN A 100 -1.52 3.45 16.83
N ILE A 101 -1.42 2.15 17.10
CA ILE A 101 -2.56 1.33 17.48
C ILE A 101 -2.67 1.41 18.99
N GLU A 102 -3.33 2.45 19.47
CA GLU A 102 -3.78 2.46 20.86
C GLU A 102 -4.89 1.41 20.96
N HIS A 103 -4.71 0.46 21.87
CA HIS A 103 -5.79 -0.40 22.30
C HIS A 103 -6.73 0.47 23.13
N SER A 104 -7.58 1.24 22.45
CA SER A 104 -8.66 1.96 23.11
C SER A 104 -9.48 0.90 23.84
N ASN A 105 -9.61 1.07 25.17
CA ASN A 105 -10.61 0.32 25.91
C ASN A 105 -11.95 0.68 25.29
N VAL A 106 -12.50 -0.21 24.48
CA VAL A 106 -13.79 -0.07 23.78
C VAL A 106 -14.93 0.30 24.75
N ASN A 107 -14.71 0.11 26.05
CA ASN A 107 -15.63 0.42 27.14
C ASN A 107 -15.53 1.84 27.72
N MET A 108 -14.58 2.69 27.30
CA MET A 108 -14.62 4.12 27.67
C MET A 108 -15.31 4.90 26.54
N ILE A 109 -16.57 5.27 26.78
CA ILE A 109 -17.26 6.31 26.03
C ILE A 109 -16.50 7.63 26.32
N ASN A 110 -15.43 7.85 25.58
CA ASN A 110 -14.69 9.10 25.66
C ASN A 110 -15.42 10.08 24.73
N GLU A 111 -16.10 11.06 25.31
CA GLU A 111 -16.87 12.09 24.57
C GLU A 111 -16.01 12.91 23.58
N SER A 112 -14.69 12.86 23.74
CA SER A 112 -13.70 13.50 22.87
C SER A 112 -13.29 12.68 21.65
N ASN A 113 -13.52 11.37 21.63
CA ASN A 113 -13.03 10.50 20.56
C ASN A 113 -14.10 10.25 19.49
N TYR A 114 -13.70 10.34 18.22
CA TYR A 114 -14.51 9.94 17.08
C TYR A 114 -14.37 8.44 16.83
N ASN A 115 -15.50 7.73 16.81
CA ASN A 115 -15.57 6.31 16.51
C ASN A 115 -16.16 6.11 15.11
N PHE A 116 -15.40 5.48 14.22
CA PHE A 116 -15.87 5.13 12.89
C PHE A 116 -16.17 3.63 12.83
N TYR A 117 -17.41 3.30 12.49
CA TYR A 117 -17.82 1.94 12.16
C TYR A 117 -17.91 1.83 10.65
N THR A 118 -17.25 0.83 10.08
CA THR A 118 -17.18 0.64 8.63
C THR A 118 -17.74 -0.72 8.27
N HIS A 119 -18.56 -0.78 7.23
CA HIS A 119 -19.11 -2.02 6.71
C HIS A 119 -19.00 -2.06 5.18
N GLY A 120 -18.71 -3.24 4.63
CA GLY A 120 -18.77 -3.51 3.20
C GLY A 120 -19.72 -4.66 2.95
N SER A 121 -20.60 -4.52 1.97
CA SER A 121 -21.62 -5.52 1.66
C SER A 121 -21.64 -5.87 0.17
N LYS A 122 -22.07 -7.09 -0.14
CA LYS A 122 -22.44 -7.50 -1.49
C LYS A 122 -23.68 -8.37 -1.45
N ILE A 123 -24.73 -7.97 -2.13
CA ILE A 123 -26.03 -8.64 -2.17
C ILE A 123 -26.45 -8.74 -3.63
N GLU A 124 -26.82 -9.92 -4.13
CA GLU A 124 -27.36 -10.09 -5.50
C GLU A 124 -26.52 -9.47 -6.64
N GLY A 125 -25.19 -9.46 -6.49
CA GLY A 125 -24.26 -8.86 -7.48
C GLY A 125 -23.98 -7.37 -7.25
N GLU A 126 -24.78 -6.74 -6.40
CA GLU A 126 -24.69 -5.34 -6.01
C GLU A 126 -23.70 -5.15 -4.86
N THR A 127 -22.73 -4.22 -4.99
CA THR A 127 -21.68 -4.03 -3.97
C THR A 127 -21.74 -2.62 -3.39
N GLY A 128 -21.76 -2.48 -2.07
CA GLY A 128 -21.83 -1.18 -1.42
C GLY A 128 -20.97 -1.12 -0.16
N CYS A 129 -20.69 0.08 0.32
CA CYS A 129 -20.04 0.27 1.61
C CYS A 129 -20.74 1.34 2.43
N GLU A 130 -20.65 1.21 3.74
CA GLU A 130 -21.27 2.10 4.71
C GLU A 130 -20.27 2.49 5.80
N ILE A 131 -20.39 3.72 6.27
CA ILE A 131 -19.58 4.30 7.33
C ILE A 131 -20.50 5.07 8.26
N VAL A 132 -20.36 4.81 9.55
CA VAL A 132 -21.11 5.53 10.59
C VAL A 132 -20.13 6.13 11.59
N LEU A 133 -20.27 7.43 11.82
CA LEU A 133 -19.47 8.22 12.75
C LEU A 133 -20.25 8.43 14.04
N PHE A 134 -19.68 7.99 15.15
CA PHE A 134 -20.19 8.20 16.49
C PHE A 134 -19.26 9.09 17.31
N ARG A 135 -19.84 9.84 18.25
CA ARG A 135 -19.12 10.56 19.30
C ARG A 135 -19.94 10.56 20.57
N GLY A 136 -19.32 10.24 21.70
CA GLY A 136 -20.04 10.17 22.98
C GLY A 136 -21.18 9.14 23.02
N GLY A 137 -21.19 8.16 22.11
CA GLY A 137 -22.26 7.16 21.98
C GLY A 137 -23.42 7.59 21.09
N GLU A 138 -23.44 8.83 20.58
CA GLU A 138 -24.45 9.29 19.63
C GLU A 138 -23.92 9.24 18.19
N GLU A 139 -24.81 8.91 17.26
CA GLU A 139 -24.52 8.95 15.83
C GLU A 139 -24.49 10.40 15.35
N ILE A 140 -23.36 10.84 14.81
CA ILE A 140 -23.22 12.17 14.20
C ILE A 140 -23.62 12.10 12.72
N LYS A 141 -23.16 11.05 12.03
CA LYS A 141 -23.22 11.00 10.56
C LYS A 141 -23.10 9.57 10.05
N SER A 142 -23.96 9.23 9.10
CA SER A 142 -23.84 8.03 8.27
C SER A 142 -23.53 8.39 6.81
N LEU A 143 -22.78 7.54 6.13
CA LEU A 143 -22.53 7.63 4.69
C LEU A 143 -22.61 6.23 4.08
N SER A 144 -23.48 6.06 3.08
CA SER A 144 -23.58 4.84 2.28
C SER A 144 -23.20 5.14 0.83
N ILE A 145 -22.34 4.32 0.24
CA ILE A 145 -21.78 4.53 -1.09
C ILE A 145 -21.96 3.24 -1.89
N ARG A 146 -22.58 3.38 -3.07
CA ARG A 146 -22.67 2.31 -4.05
C ARG A 146 -21.36 2.20 -4.84
N LEU A 147 -20.79 1.00 -4.86
CA LEU A 147 -19.65 0.65 -5.70
C LEU A 147 -20.14 -0.03 -6.98
N LYS A 148 -19.23 -0.21 -7.94
CA LYS A 148 -19.51 -0.93 -9.18
C LYS A 148 -19.77 -2.40 -8.89
N ASP A 149 -20.67 -3.04 -9.62
CA ASP A 149 -21.15 -4.42 -9.36
C ASP A 149 -20.06 -5.50 -9.47
N ASP A 150 -18.99 -5.21 -10.22
CA ASP A 150 -17.78 -6.04 -10.32
C ASP A 150 -16.87 -5.96 -9.07
N SER A 151 -17.18 -5.06 -8.13
CA SER A 151 -16.45 -4.92 -6.88
C SER A 151 -16.70 -6.12 -5.96
N SER A 152 -15.74 -6.42 -5.09
CA SER A 152 -15.82 -7.50 -4.11
C SER A 152 -16.15 -6.92 -2.74
N VAL A 153 -16.66 -7.75 -1.82
CA VAL A 153 -16.89 -7.35 -0.42
C VAL A 153 -15.62 -6.76 0.20
N PHE A 154 -14.46 -7.36 -0.08
CA PHE A 154 -13.17 -6.84 0.38
C PHE A 154 -12.85 -5.43 -0.17
N MET A 155 -13.14 -5.18 -1.45
CA MET A 155 -12.96 -3.82 -2.02
C MET A 155 -13.91 -2.83 -1.35
N ALA A 156 -15.13 -3.24 -1.02
CA ALA A 156 -16.08 -2.41 -0.30
C ALA A 156 -15.62 -2.06 1.12
N GLU A 157 -15.17 -3.05 1.89
CA GLU A 157 -14.62 -2.83 3.23
C GLU A 157 -13.40 -1.91 3.19
N ALA A 158 -12.46 -2.15 2.28
CA ALA A 158 -11.26 -1.31 2.13
C ALA A 158 -11.62 0.13 1.74
N TYR A 159 -12.65 0.31 0.89
CA TYR A 159 -13.13 1.63 0.50
C TYR A 159 -13.83 2.34 1.66
N ALA A 160 -14.61 1.62 2.49
CA ALA A 160 -15.22 2.15 3.70
C ALA A 160 -14.16 2.74 4.65
N ILE A 161 -13.08 2.00 4.90
CA ILE A 161 -11.95 2.46 5.72
C ILE A 161 -11.29 3.69 5.10
N LYS A 162 -11.06 3.69 3.78
CA LYS A 162 -10.48 4.85 3.08
C LYS A 162 -11.34 6.10 3.28
N CYS A 163 -12.64 5.98 3.10
CA CYS A 163 -13.57 7.09 3.27
C CYS A 163 -13.66 7.57 4.73
N ALA A 164 -13.59 6.68 5.71
CA ALA A 164 -13.51 7.06 7.13
C ALA A 164 -12.24 7.88 7.40
N LEU A 165 -11.09 7.47 6.86
CA LEU A 165 -9.83 8.22 6.98
C LEU A 165 -9.86 9.58 6.27
N MET A 166 -10.63 9.73 5.19
CA MET A 166 -10.82 11.01 4.51
C MET A 166 -11.66 11.96 5.37
N GLN A 167 -12.72 11.47 6.03
CA GLN A 167 -13.56 12.28 6.92
C GLN A 167 -12.82 12.77 8.17
N LEU A 168 -11.75 12.10 8.60
CA LEU A 168 -10.90 12.56 9.70
C LEU A 168 -10.02 13.77 9.35
N ARG A 169 -9.85 14.08 8.06
CA ARG A 169 -8.97 15.16 7.60
C ARG A 169 -9.68 16.48 7.35
N ASP A 170 -11.01 16.46 7.29
CA ASP A 170 -11.88 17.64 7.11
C ASP A 170 -12.33 18.19 8.47
#